data_AF-A0A9P4RCA2-F1
#
_entry.id   AF-A0A9P4RCA2-F1
#
_cell.length_a   1.000
_cell.length_b   1.000
_cell.length_c   1.000
_cell.angle_alpha   90.00
_cell.angle_beta   90.00
_cell.angle_gamma   90.00
#
_symmetry.space_group_name_H-M   'P 1'
#
loop_
_entity.id
_entity.type
_entity.pdbx_description
1 polymer ?
#
loop_
_entity_poly.entity_id
_entity_poly.type
_entity_poly.pdbx_seq_one_letter_code
_entity_poly.pdbx_strand_id
1 'polypeptide(L)'
;MRNHARINTSHSQSDLNNESFARTALEIASITGNIEVMNALLSAGANVDASNGGETALVVASRANQVEALQRLVDAGATEQFADALELSIQWGNMEVLRLLLESERGIEVLETYEEIETRNLMKTVANGATILHWAIHWQSSRQEALRLCIDRGAHKVINVENVEGLSPLLYVVAIDHEIGDNTIATMDILLGNGADVDGRDRSGQTVLHKIFNGENSLRSSDLILDKALALLVKHNFDINAPDAMGRTPCHTACCRTRVELTAILRFKLDVDRQDSDGNTPLHFATMSLDSSMIDMLSEAHANMNTLNKFGMTPLFSACLAYRTPESSTIFRK
;
A
#
# COMPACT_ATOMS: atom_id res chain seq x y z
N MET A 1 42.57 30.61 14.30
CA MET A 1 42.76 30.44 15.76
C MET A 1 41.43 29.93 16.31
N ARG A 2 41.20 28.60 16.33
CA ARG A 2 41.25 27.69 17.50
C ARG A 2 40.39 28.14 18.71
N ASN A 3 39.38 27.29 18.99
CA ASN A 3 38.91 26.78 20.30
C ASN A 3 38.39 27.80 21.33
N HIS A 4 37.38 27.56 22.17
CA HIS A 4 36.47 26.47 22.56
C HIS A 4 35.28 27.22 23.23
N ALA A 5 34.04 26.76 23.18
CA ALA A 5 33.51 25.96 24.29
C ALA A 5 32.21 25.27 23.88
N ARG A 6 32.26 23.94 23.94
CA ARG A 6 31.11 23.07 24.12
C ARG A 6 30.60 23.28 25.55
N ILE A 7 29.29 23.41 25.73
CA ILE A 7 28.62 22.90 26.93
C ILE A 7 27.45 22.06 26.42
N ASN A 8 27.68 20.76 26.45
CA ASN A 8 26.66 19.74 26.37
C ASN A 8 26.27 19.42 27.82
N THR A 9 24.99 19.56 28.17
CA THR A 9 24.44 18.92 29.38
C THR A 9 23.31 18.00 28.95
N SER A 10 23.51 16.74 29.26
CA SER A 10 22.82 15.57 28.77
C SER A 10 21.58 15.20 29.58
N HIS A 11 20.56 14.73 28.84
CA HIS A 11 19.57 13.71 29.17
C HIS A 11 18.42 14.02 30.13
N SER A 12 17.25 14.26 29.53
CA SER A 12 16.07 13.40 29.76
C SER A 12 15.26 13.27 28.46
N GLN A 13 14.77 12.06 28.15
CA GLN A 13 14.03 11.71 26.93
C GLN A 13 12.61 12.31 26.92
N SER A 14 12.47 13.62 26.69
CA SER A 14 11.15 14.25 26.50
C SER A 14 11.06 15.34 25.42
N ASP A 15 12.14 15.70 24.75
CA ASP A 15 12.17 16.88 23.87
C ASP A 15 12.33 16.52 22.38
N LEU A 16 11.38 15.77 21.81
CA LEU A 16 11.27 15.59 20.35
C LEU A 16 10.49 16.72 19.64
N ASN A 17 10.12 17.80 20.34
CA ASN A 17 9.12 18.76 19.86
C ASN A 17 9.57 20.22 19.74
N ASN A 18 10.87 20.50 19.64
CA ASN A 18 11.31 21.91 19.54
C ASN A 18 12.56 22.11 18.68
N GLU A 19 12.48 21.71 17.40
CA GLU A 19 13.28 22.39 16.38
C GLU A 19 12.57 23.71 16.06
N SER A 20 13.12 24.84 16.50
CA SER A 20 12.62 26.16 16.14
C SER A 20 12.93 26.42 14.66
N PHE A 21 12.11 25.90 13.76
CA PHE A 21 12.16 26.26 12.36
C PHE A 21 12.04 27.78 12.27
N ALA A 22 13.04 28.45 11.68
CA ALA A 22 12.94 29.85 11.36
C ALA A 22 11.73 30.02 10.44
N ARG A 23 10.76 30.85 10.80
CA ARG A 23 9.53 31.03 10.01
C ARG A 23 9.44 32.43 9.43
N THR A 24 8.83 32.55 8.25
CA THR A 24 8.42 33.87 7.72
C THR A 24 7.19 34.39 8.46
N ALA A 25 6.93 35.70 8.37
CA ALA A 25 5.71 36.29 8.94
C ALA A 25 4.45 35.70 8.29
N LEU A 26 4.52 35.37 6.99
CA LEU A 26 3.41 34.76 6.26
C LEU A 26 3.15 33.33 6.74
N GLU A 27 4.20 32.52 7.00
CA GLU A 27 4.06 31.19 7.60
C GLU A 27 3.39 31.25 8.98
N ILE A 28 3.79 32.18 9.84
CA ILE A 28 3.19 32.34 11.19
C ILE A 28 1.71 32.74 11.08
N ALA A 29 1.39 33.70 10.21
CA ALA A 29 0.01 34.12 9.97
C ALA A 29 -0.85 32.96 9.42
N SER A 30 -0.27 32.13 8.56
CA SER A 30 -0.92 30.96 7.96
C SER A 30 -1.21 29.85 8.97
N ILE A 31 -0.30 29.61 9.93
CA ILE A 31 -0.51 28.63 11.01
C ILE A 31 -1.59 29.08 11.98
N THR A 32 -1.59 30.38 12.30
CA THR A 32 -2.53 30.97 13.26
C THR A 32 -3.89 31.27 12.65
N GLY A 33 -4.03 31.18 11.32
CA GLY A 33 -5.26 31.53 10.60
C GLY A 33 -5.57 33.03 10.63
N ASN A 34 -4.55 33.89 10.82
CA ASN A 34 -4.76 35.34 10.89
C ASN A 34 -4.87 35.95 9.48
N ILE A 35 -6.07 35.87 8.91
CA ILE A 35 -6.37 36.28 7.53
C ILE A 35 -6.09 37.77 7.28
N GLU A 36 -6.34 38.63 8.26
CA GLU A 36 -6.06 40.07 8.13
C GLU A 36 -4.56 40.33 7.92
N VAL A 37 -3.72 39.70 8.75
CA VAL A 37 -2.26 39.80 8.63
C VAL A 37 -1.78 39.17 7.31
N MET A 38 -2.33 38.02 6.92
CA MET A 38 -1.99 37.38 5.64
C MET A 38 -2.27 38.32 4.46
N ASN A 39 -3.47 38.88 4.40
CA ASN A 39 -3.86 39.79 3.31
C ASN A 39 -2.96 41.04 3.27
N ALA A 40 -2.61 41.60 4.44
CA ALA A 40 -1.69 42.73 4.51
C ALA A 40 -0.29 42.37 4.00
N LEU A 41 0.23 41.19 4.36
CA LEU A 41 1.54 40.71 3.91
C LEU A 41 1.57 40.44 2.41
N LEU A 42 0.57 39.75 1.88
CA LEU A 42 0.45 39.46 0.45
C LEU A 42 0.30 40.75 -0.37
N SER A 43 -0.52 41.69 0.10
CA SER A 43 -0.68 43.02 -0.54
C SER A 43 0.60 43.85 -0.51
N ALA A 44 1.46 43.65 0.49
CA ALA A 44 2.77 44.28 0.59
C ALA A 44 3.84 43.61 -0.30
N GLY A 45 3.48 42.57 -1.06
CA GLY A 45 4.38 41.84 -1.95
C GLY A 45 5.22 40.77 -1.25
N ALA A 46 4.76 40.24 -0.11
CA ALA A 46 5.39 39.06 0.47
C ALA A 46 5.36 37.91 -0.54
N ASN A 47 6.52 37.27 -0.77
CA ASN A 47 6.59 36.10 -1.63
C ASN A 47 5.79 34.95 -0.98
N VAL A 48 4.73 34.51 -1.67
CA VAL A 48 3.81 33.47 -1.20
C VAL A 48 4.49 32.12 -0.97
N ASP A 49 5.54 31.83 -1.75
CA ASP A 49 6.29 30.59 -1.73
C ASP A 49 7.61 30.70 -0.94
N ALA A 50 7.84 31.81 -0.24
CA ALA A 50 9.02 31.93 0.63
C ALA A 50 8.96 30.93 1.79
N SER A 51 10.10 30.32 2.08
CA SER A 51 10.28 29.46 3.24
C SER A 51 11.60 29.77 3.95
N ASN A 52 11.54 29.95 5.27
CA ASN A 52 12.73 30.05 6.12
C ASN A 52 13.09 28.74 6.84
N GLY A 53 12.16 27.79 6.88
CA GLY A 53 12.26 26.54 7.66
C GLY A 53 12.17 25.28 6.82
N GLY A 54 12.13 25.39 5.49
CA GLY A 54 11.95 24.27 4.56
C GLY A 54 10.49 23.89 4.27
N GLU A 55 9.53 24.59 4.88
CA GLU A 55 8.10 24.49 4.59
C GLU A 55 7.54 25.85 4.14
N THR A 56 6.73 25.88 3.08
CA THR A 56 6.01 27.08 2.64
C THR A 56 4.81 27.38 3.54
N ALA A 57 4.27 28.60 3.39
CA ALA A 57 3.02 29.00 4.03
C ALA A 57 1.86 28.04 3.72
N LEU A 58 1.84 27.45 2.51
CA LEU A 58 0.82 26.49 2.05
C LEU A 58 0.87 25.19 2.87
N VAL A 59 2.06 24.61 3.03
CA VAL A 59 2.28 23.37 3.79
C VAL A 59 1.86 23.54 5.24
N VAL A 60 2.27 24.64 5.87
CA VAL A 60 1.98 24.87 7.29
C VAL A 60 0.49 25.17 7.53
N ALA A 61 -0.20 25.84 6.60
CA ALA A 61 -1.65 26.04 6.64
C ALA A 61 -2.41 24.71 6.49
N SER A 62 -1.99 23.83 5.57
CA SER A 62 -2.60 22.51 5.37
C SER A 62 -2.51 21.66 6.64
N ARG A 63 -1.32 21.58 7.23
CA ARG A 63 -1.09 20.85 8.51
C ARG A 63 -1.91 21.41 9.66
N ALA A 64 -2.06 22.74 9.73
CA ALA A 64 -2.84 23.42 10.76
C ALA A 64 -4.36 23.39 10.49
N ASN A 65 -4.81 22.78 9.38
CA ASN A 65 -6.20 22.73 8.94
C ASN A 65 -6.85 24.12 8.79
N GLN A 66 -6.08 25.10 8.31
CA GLN A 66 -6.52 26.48 8.17
C GLN A 66 -7.10 26.71 6.76
N VAL A 67 -8.35 26.28 6.53
CA VAL A 67 -8.99 26.27 5.21
C VAL A 67 -9.01 27.66 4.56
N GLU A 68 -9.40 28.72 5.29
CA GLU A 68 -9.45 30.07 4.71
C GLU A 68 -8.05 30.60 4.39
N ALA A 69 -7.06 30.35 5.27
CA ALA A 69 -5.67 30.72 5.01
C ALA A 69 -5.15 30.04 3.75
N LEU A 70 -5.46 28.74 3.59
CA LEU A 70 -5.12 27.96 2.43
C LEU A 70 -5.74 28.55 1.15
N GLN A 71 -7.02 28.93 1.18
CA GLN A 71 -7.69 29.60 0.05
C GLN A 71 -6.93 30.86 -0.36
N ARG A 72 -6.56 31.72 0.60
CA ARG A 72 -5.82 32.96 0.31
C ARG A 72 -4.47 32.70 -0.35
N LEU A 73 -3.78 31.64 0.08
CA LEU A 73 -2.48 31.27 -0.48
C LEU A 73 -2.63 30.73 -1.91
N VAL A 74 -3.63 29.88 -2.16
CA VAL A 74 -3.96 29.38 -3.51
C VAL A 74 -4.37 30.54 -4.42
N ASP A 75 -5.25 31.45 -3.96
CA ASP A 75 -5.66 32.65 -4.70
C ASP A 75 -4.48 33.58 -5.02
N ALA A 76 -3.48 33.62 -4.14
CA ALA A 76 -2.24 34.38 -4.31
C ALA A 76 -1.21 33.68 -5.21
N GLY A 77 -1.52 32.49 -5.73
CA GLY A 77 -0.67 31.75 -6.66
C GLY A 77 0.44 30.95 -5.99
N ALA A 78 0.21 30.40 -4.79
CA ALA A 78 1.15 29.46 -4.17
C ALA A 78 1.36 28.22 -5.04
N THR A 79 2.61 27.86 -5.33
CA THR A 79 2.95 26.73 -6.22
C THR A 79 3.96 25.75 -5.63
N GLU A 80 4.81 26.22 -4.72
CA GLU A 80 5.87 25.40 -4.12
C GLU A 80 5.31 24.48 -3.03
N GLN A 81 5.77 23.23 -3.02
CA GLN A 81 5.37 22.20 -2.05
C GLN A 81 3.87 21.90 -2.02
N PHE A 82 3.19 22.05 -3.16
CA PHE A 82 1.76 21.76 -3.29
C PHE A 82 1.42 20.29 -3.02
N ALA A 83 2.29 19.37 -3.45
CA ALA A 83 2.18 17.94 -3.16
C ALA A 83 2.26 17.64 -1.66
N ASP A 84 3.20 18.27 -0.94
CA ASP A 84 3.35 18.10 0.51
C ASP A 84 2.07 18.58 1.22
N ALA A 85 1.46 19.68 0.77
CA ALA A 85 0.20 20.18 1.30
C ALA A 85 -0.98 19.22 1.04
N LEU A 86 -1.05 18.59 -0.14
CA LEU A 86 -2.03 17.55 -0.45
C LEU A 86 -1.83 16.29 0.41
N GLU A 87 -0.60 15.80 0.52
CA GLU A 87 -0.27 14.62 1.33
C GLU A 87 -0.68 14.84 2.80
N LEU A 88 -0.34 15.99 3.39
CA LEU A 88 -0.73 16.33 4.76
C LEU A 88 -2.25 16.38 4.92
N SER A 89 -2.98 16.91 3.94
CA SER A 89 -4.44 16.94 4.02
C SER A 89 -5.04 15.52 4.07
N ILE A 90 -4.44 14.56 3.36
CA ILE A 90 -4.83 13.14 3.41
C ILE A 90 -4.41 12.51 4.74
N GLN A 91 -3.15 12.69 5.14
CA GLN A 91 -2.58 12.10 6.35
C GLN A 91 -3.40 12.43 7.60
N TRP A 92 -3.79 13.70 7.71
CA TRP A 92 -4.54 14.21 8.86
C TRP A 92 -6.06 14.10 8.68
N GLY A 93 -6.55 13.63 7.53
CA GLY A 93 -7.98 13.54 7.22
C GLY A 93 -8.68 14.90 7.10
N ASN A 94 -7.94 15.95 6.73
CA ASN A 94 -8.45 17.30 6.54
C ASN A 94 -9.16 17.41 5.18
N MET A 95 -10.34 16.80 5.07
CA MET A 95 -11.06 16.65 3.80
C MET A 95 -11.48 17.96 3.14
N GLU A 96 -11.76 19.00 3.92
CA GLU A 96 -12.06 20.34 3.40
C GLU A 96 -10.82 20.99 2.77
N VAL A 97 -9.64 20.82 3.38
CA VAL A 97 -8.37 21.26 2.82
C VAL A 97 -8.07 20.49 1.53
N LEU A 98 -8.26 19.17 1.53
CA LEU A 98 -8.07 18.34 0.34
C LEU A 98 -8.99 18.77 -0.81
N ARG A 99 -10.28 19.01 -0.53
CA ARG A 99 -11.26 19.49 -1.52
C ARG A 99 -10.82 20.82 -2.15
N LEU A 100 -10.40 21.77 -1.32
CA LEU A 100 -9.94 23.09 -1.75
C LEU A 100 -8.71 23.00 -2.64
N LEU A 101 -7.70 22.24 -2.23
CA LEU A 101 -6.48 22.07 -3.03
C LEU A 101 -6.80 21.44 -4.39
N LEU A 102 -7.68 20.43 -4.42
CA LEU A 102 -8.14 19.76 -5.64
C LEU A 102 -9.20 20.54 -6.44
N GLU A 103 -9.54 21.77 -6.06
CA GLU A 103 -10.31 22.70 -6.89
C GLU A 103 -9.41 23.64 -7.70
N SER A 104 -8.14 23.75 -7.30
CA SER A 104 -7.14 24.54 -8.01
C SER A 104 -6.55 23.79 -9.21
N GLU A 105 -6.22 24.52 -10.28
CA GLU A 105 -5.54 23.93 -11.46
C GLU A 105 -4.24 23.22 -11.07
N ARG A 106 -3.47 23.83 -10.15
CA ARG A 106 -2.21 23.25 -9.65
C ARG A 106 -2.44 21.95 -8.89
N GLY A 107 -3.50 21.86 -8.10
CA GLY A 107 -3.85 20.63 -7.39
C GLY A 107 -4.23 19.50 -8.34
N ILE A 108 -4.98 19.79 -9.41
CA ILE A 108 -5.29 18.81 -10.46
C ILE A 108 -4.02 18.38 -11.19
N GLU A 109 -3.14 19.31 -11.54
CA GLU A 109 -1.86 18.99 -12.19
C GLU A 109 -1.05 18.01 -11.33
N VAL A 110 -0.84 18.32 -10.04
CA VAL A 110 -0.11 17.46 -9.10
C VAL A 110 -0.76 16.08 -8.96
N LEU A 111 -2.09 16.03 -8.95
CA LEU A 111 -2.87 14.81 -8.84
C LEU A 111 -2.72 13.91 -10.09
N GLU A 112 -2.58 14.50 -11.27
CA GLU A 112 -2.40 13.78 -12.53
C GLU A 112 -0.94 13.41 -12.82
N THR A 113 0.01 14.16 -12.27
CA THR A 113 1.44 13.91 -12.48
C THR A 113 1.96 12.75 -11.66
N TYR A 114 2.80 11.94 -12.32
CA TYR A 114 3.79 11.07 -11.68
C TYR A 114 5.15 11.73 -11.85
N GLU A 115 5.41 12.79 -11.09
CA GLU A 115 6.79 13.21 -10.90
C GLU A 115 7.32 12.44 -9.70
N GLU A 116 8.58 12.00 -9.75
CA GLU A 116 9.32 11.63 -8.55
C GLU A 116 9.35 12.87 -7.65
N ILE A 117 8.28 13.08 -6.90
CA ILE A 117 8.25 14.09 -5.87
C ILE A 117 9.20 13.53 -4.81
N GLU A 118 10.47 13.93 -4.89
CA GLU A 118 11.39 13.86 -3.77
C GLU A 118 10.80 14.74 -2.66
N THR A 119 9.78 14.23 -1.97
CA THR A 119 9.16 14.93 -0.83
C THR A 119 10.27 15.19 0.18
N ARG A 120 10.48 16.48 0.47
CA ARG A 120 11.65 16.93 1.23
C ARG A 120 11.56 16.60 2.72
N ASN A 121 10.42 16.15 3.25
CA ASN A 121 10.32 15.81 4.67
C ASN A 121 9.34 14.70 5.07
N LEU A 122 9.78 14.02 6.14
CA LEU A 122 9.18 13.04 7.07
C LEU A 122 8.84 11.61 6.63
N MET A 123 8.61 11.28 5.34
CA MET A 123 8.29 9.89 4.95
C MET A 123 8.98 9.37 3.67
N LYS A 124 10.32 9.50 3.58
CA LYS A 124 11.16 8.75 2.61
C LYS A 124 10.97 7.22 2.60
N THR A 125 10.23 6.68 3.57
CA THR A 125 10.11 5.24 3.83
C THR A 125 8.79 4.64 3.41
N VAL A 126 7.74 5.43 3.13
CA VAL A 126 6.37 4.90 3.11
C VAL A 126 5.82 4.65 1.69
N ALA A 127 6.36 5.35 0.69
CA ALA A 127 6.28 4.97 -0.71
C ALA A 127 7.09 5.97 -1.55
N ASN A 128 8.38 5.70 -1.72
CA ASN A 128 9.12 6.43 -2.76
C ASN A 128 8.41 6.15 -4.10
N GLY A 129 8.21 7.20 -4.91
CA GLY A 129 7.39 7.12 -6.13
C GLY A 129 5.91 6.78 -5.89
N ALA A 130 5.34 7.03 -4.71
CA ALA A 130 3.89 6.94 -4.54
C ALA A 130 3.15 8.00 -5.36
N THR A 131 1.98 7.63 -5.84
CA THR A 131 0.95 8.56 -6.32
C THR A 131 0.04 9.01 -5.17
N ILE A 132 -0.78 10.03 -5.42
CA ILE A 132 -1.84 10.48 -4.50
C ILE A 132 -2.75 9.33 -4.03
N LEU A 133 -2.99 8.33 -4.90
CA LEU A 133 -3.80 7.15 -4.57
C LEU A 133 -3.10 6.24 -3.56
N HIS A 134 -1.78 6.09 -3.63
CA HIS A 134 -1.02 5.36 -2.61
C HIS A 134 -1.09 6.07 -1.26
N TRP A 135 -0.97 7.40 -1.23
CA TRP A 135 -1.13 8.18 -0.01
C TRP A 135 -2.53 8.05 0.58
N ALA A 136 -3.57 8.16 -0.26
CA ALA A 136 -4.97 7.98 0.15
C ALA A 136 -5.21 6.58 0.75
N ILE A 137 -4.53 5.55 0.23
CA ILE A 137 -4.60 4.18 0.73
C ILE A 137 -3.83 4.03 2.05
N HIS A 138 -2.68 4.68 2.20
CA HIS A 138 -1.82 4.51 3.37
C HIS A 138 -2.53 4.90 4.68
N TRP A 139 -3.23 6.04 4.68
CA TRP A 139 -3.82 6.61 5.88
C TRP A 139 -5.26 6.14 6.11
N GLN A 140 -5.51 5.44 7.23
CA GLN A 140 -6.78 4.75 7.46
C GLN A 140 -7.97 5.67 7.78
N SER A 141 -7.76 6.81 8.46
CA SER A 141 -8.83 7.63 9.05
C SER A 141 -9.83 8.20 8.03
N SER A 142 -9.41 8.40 6.78
CA SER A 142 -10.24 8.96 5.70
C SER A 142 -10.01 8.29 4.35
N ARG A 143 -9.46 7.06 4.35
CA ARG A 143 -9.02 6.33 3.16
C ARG A 143 -10.02 6.37 2.01
N GLN A 144 -11.28 6.01 2.29
CA GLN A 144 -12.31 5.84 1.26
C GLN A 144 -12.88 7.17 0.77
N GLU A 145 -12.93 8.20 1.62
CA GLU A 145 -13.38 9.54 1.22
C GLU A 145 -12.30 10.22 0.36
N ALA A 146 -11.06 10.22 0.83
CA ALA A 146 -9.92 10.77 0.10
C ALA A 146 -9.73 10.07 -1.26
N LEU A 147 -9.83 8.74 -1.29
CA LEU A 147 -9.68 7.97 -2.52
C LEU A 147 -10.76 8.31 -3.56
N ARG A 148 -12.04 8.36 -3.15
CA ARG A 148 -13.13 8.74 -4.05
C ARG A 148 -12.96 10.16 -4.57
N LEU A 149 -12.66 11.10 -3.67
CA LEU A 149 -12.44 12.49 -4.05
C LEU A 149 -11.29 12.62 -5.06
N CYS A 150 -10.15 11.96 -4.83
CA CYS A 150 -9.04 12.01 -5.78
C CYS A 150 -9.44 11.44 -7.15
N ILE A 151 -10.14 10.29 -7.17
CA ILE A 151 -10.62 9.67 -8.41
C ILE A 151 -11.58 10.58 -9.17
N ASP A 152 -12.58 11.14 -8.47
CA ASP A 152 -13.59 12.05 -9.02
C ASP A 152 -12.95 13.32 -9.62
N ARG A 153 -11.79 13.73 -9.08
CA ARG A 153 -11.02 14.90 -9.53
C ARG A 153 -9.98 14.59 -10.59
N GLY A 154 -9.86 13.35 -11.08
CA GLY A 154 -9.01 13.02 -12.23
C GLY A 154 -7.94 11.97 -11.98
N ALA A 155 -7.84 11.41 -10.76
CA ALA A 155 -6.76 10.47 -10.42
C ALA A 155 -6.89 9.10 -11.09
N HIS A 156 -7.95 8.88 -11.89
CA HIS A 156 -8.09 7.70 -12.75
C HIS A 156 -6.87 7.51 -13.68
N LYS A 157 -6.17 8.58 -14.07
CA LYS A 157 -4.95 8.52 -14.89
C LYS A 157 -3.80 7.80 -14.20
N VAL A 158 -3.76 7.83 -12.87
CA VAL A 158 -2.70 7.23 -12.05
C VAL A 158 -3.15 5.96 -11.31
N ILE A 159 -4.32 5.39 -11.68
CA ILE A 159 -4.94 4.26 -10.96
C ILE A 159 -4.14 2.96 -11.05
N ASN A 160 -3.33 2.80 -12.10
CA ASN A 160 -2.48 1.63 -12.33
C ASN A 160 -0.99 1.96 -12.26
N VAL A 161 -0.62 3.19 -11.90
CA VAL A 161 0.77 3.60 -11.80
C VAL A 161 1.41 2.91 -10.59
N GLU A 162 2.56 2.29 -10.81
CA GLU A 162 3.27 1.55 -9.76
C GLU A 162 4.21 2.47 -8.97
N ASN A 163 4.34 2.22 -7.67
CA ASN A 163 5.37 2.87 -6.84
C ASN A 163 6.78 2.27 -7.10
N VAL A 164 7.81 2.72 -6.36
CA VAL A 164 9.17 2.16 -6.53
C VAL A 164 9.33 0.71 -6.07
N GLU A 165 8.31 0.07 -5.50
CA GLU A 165 8.31 -1.36 -5.20
C GLU A 165 7.64 -2.16 -6.33
N GLY A 166 7.09 -1.48 -7.34
CA GLY A 166 6.29 -2.07 -8.40
C GLY A 166 4.85 -2.36 -7.97
N LEU A 167 4.37 -1.77 -6.88
CA LEU A 167 3.00 -1.97 -6.43
C LEU A 167 2.11 -0.92 -7.06
N SER A 168 1.08 -1.36 -7.78
CA SER A 168 -0.05 -0.49 -8.14
C SER A 168 -0.88 -0.17 -6.87
N PRO A 169 -1.76 0.85 -6.87
CA PRO A 169 -2.67 1.13 -5.76
C PRO A 169 -3.47 -0.11 -5.30
N LEU A 170 -3.89 -0.96 -6.25
CA LEU A 170 -4.63 -2.20 -5.95
C LEU A 170 -3.75 -3.24 -5.22
N LEU A 171 -2.49 -3.40 -5.64
CA LEU A 171 -1.56 -4.29 -4.93
C LEU A 171 -1.12 -3.71 -3.59
N TYR A 172 -0.96 -2.38 -3.51
CA TYR A 172 -0.51 -1.67 -2.34
C TYR A 172 -1.48 -1.80 -1.17
N VAL A 173 -2.80 -1.68 -1.39
CA VAL A 173 -3.79 -1.82 -0.30
C VAL A 173 -3.70 -3.20 0.39
N VAL A 174 -3.48 -4.26 -0.38
CA VAL A 174 -3.32 -5.63 0.17
C VAL A 174 -1.96 -5.80 0.84
N ALA A 175 -0.92 -5.12 0.36
CA ALA A 175 0.42 -5.23 0.89
C ALA A 175 0.60 -4.50 2.24
N ILE A 176 -0.03 -3.35 2.44
CA ILE A 176 0.15 -2.54 3.66
C ILE A 176 -0.77 -2.94 4.82
N ASP A 177 -1.96 -3.46 4.52
CA ASP A 177 -2.91 -3.80 5.55
C ASP A 177 -2.44 -5.09 6.23
N HIS A 178 -2.11 -4.99 7.52
CA HIS A 178 -1.71 -6.15 8.30
C HIS A 178 -2.79 -7.23 8.35
N GLU A 179 -4.07 -6.88 8.18
CA GLU A 179 -5.20 -7.80 8.12
C GLU A 179 -6.15 -7.34 7.02
N ILE A 180 -6.53 -8.25 6.11
CA ILE A 180 -7.57 -7.97 5.11
C ILE A 180 -8.88 -7.85 5.88
N GLY A 181 -9.41 -6.63 5.91
CA GLY A 181 -10.67 -6.28 6.58
C GLY A 181 -11.68 -5.68 5.61
N ASP A 182 -12.88 -5.35 6.11
CA ASP A 182 -13.91 -4.69 5.30
C ASP A 182 -13.42 -3.38 4.66
N ASN A 183 -12.49 -2.66 5.32
CA ASN A 183 -11.86 -1.47 4.77
C ASN A 183 -11.00 -1.77 3.54
N THR A 184 -10.22 -2.85 3.57
CA THR A 184 -9.41 -3.34 2.44
C THR A 184 -10.33 -3.70 1.27
N ILE A 185 -11.39 -4.47 1.52
CA ILE A 185 -12.36 -4.88 0.50
C ILE A 185 -13.06 -3.66 -0.11
N ALA A 186 -13.50 -2.71 0.72
CA ALA A 186 -14.15 -1.49 0.23
C ALA A 186 -13.20 -0.66 -0.64
N THR A 187 -11.92 -0.56 -0.26
CA THR A 187 -10.91 0.13 -1.07
C THR A 187 -10.64 -0.60 -2.39
N MET A 188 -10.54 -1.94 -2.38
CA MET A 188 -10.42 -2.73 -3.61
C MET A 188 -11.63 -2.52 -4.55
N ASP A 189 -12.86 -2.51 -4.02
CA ASP A 189 -14.07 -2.30 -4.83
C ASP A 189 -14.07 -0.90 -5.47
N ILE A 190 -13.65 0.13 -4.73
CA ILE A 190 -13.49 1.49 -5.29
C ILE A 190 -12.47 1.49 -6.43
N LEU A 191 -11.30 0.88 -6.24
CA LEU A 191 -10.23 0.86 -7.25
C LEU A 191 -10.67 0.08 -8.49
N LEU A 192 -11.16 -1.15 -8.32
CA LEU A 192 -11.62 -2.00 -9.42
C LEU A 192 -12.81 -1.39 -10.17
N GLY A 193 -13.74 -0.76 -9.45
CA GLY A 193 -14.87 -0.04 -10.05
C GLY A 193 -14.45 1.18 -10.90
N ASN A 194 -13.24 1.69 -10.71
CA ASN A 194 -12.69 2.83 -11.43
C ASN A 194 -11.58 2.47 -12.44
N GLY A 195 -11.44 1.18 -12.77
CA GLY A 195 -10.52 0.73 -13.83
C GLY A 195 -9.13 0.32 -13.36
N ALA A 196 -8.95 0.03 -12.08
CA ALA A 196 -7.74 -0.64 -11.63
C ALA A 196 -7.60 -2.01 -12.31
N ASP A 197 -6.39 -2.33 -12.76
CA ASP A 197 -6.06 -3.59 -13.41
C ASP A 197 -6.07 -4.72 -12.37
N VAL A 198 -7.09 -5.57 -12.46
CA VAL A 198 -7.26 -6.71 -11.55
C VAL A 198 -6.14 -7.74 -11.68
N ASP A 199 -5.55 -7.87 -12.87
CA ASP A 199 -4.48 -8.81 -13.18
C ASP A 199 -3.08 -8.18 -13.04
N GLY A 200 -3.02 -6.94 -12.55
CA GLY A 200 -1.79 -6.20 -12.29
C GLY A 200 -0.82 -7.00 -11.42
N ARG A 201 0.47 -6.84 -11.71
CA ARG A 201 1.55 -7.64 -11.10
C ARG A 201 2.62 -6.75 -10.53
N ASP A 202 3.20 -7.17 -9.41
CA ASP A 202 4.39 -6.50 -8.89
C ASP A 202 5.68 -6.93 -9.61
N ARG A 203 6.83 -6.40 -9.16
CA ARG A 203 8.16 -6.75 -9.70
C ARG A 203 8.55 -8.22 -9.57
N SER A 204 7.92 -8.96 -8.65
CA SER A 204 8.09 -10.41 -8.51
C SER A 204 7.08 -11.20 -9.35
N GLY A 205 6.25 -10.52 -10.15
CA GLY A 205 5.18 -11.10 -10.95
C GLY A 205 3.95 -11.46 -10.12
N GLN A 206 3.88 -11.08 -8.84
CA GLN A 206 2.79 -11.44 -7.95
C GLN A 206 1.54 -10.61 -8.24
N THR A 207 0.43 -11.30 -8.48
CA THR A 207 -0.91 -10.71 -8.54
C THR A 207 -1.48 -10.43 -7.15
N VAL A 208 -2.63 -9.76 -7.10
CA VAL A 208 -3.34 -9.47 -5.85
C VAL A 208 -3.64 -10.74 -5.04
N LEU A 209 -4.01 -11.85 -5.69
CA LEU A 209 -4.29 -13.11 -4.99
C LEU A 209 -3.03 -13.74 -4.38
N HIS A 210 -1.86 -13.59 -5.02
CA HIS A 210 -0.60 -13.98 -4.38
C HIS A 210 -0.35 -13.20 -3.10
N LYS A 211 -0.60 -11.88 -3.11
CA LYS A 211 -0.43 -11.03 -1.93
C LYS A 211 -1.39 -11.41 -0.81
N ILE A 212 -2.66 -11.66 -1.15
CA ILE A 212 -3.68 -12.14 -0.21
C ILE A 212 -3.21 -13.42 0.49
N PHE A 213 -2.70 -14.41 -0.25
CA PHE A 213 -2.23 -15.67 0.33
C PHE A 213 -0.85 -15.59 1.01
N ASN A 214 0.01 -14.65 0.61
CA ASN A 214 1.34 -14.49 1.20
C ASN A 214 1.34 -13.66 2.51
N GLY A 215 0.26 -12.93 2.80
CA GLY A 215 0.14 -12.15 4.02
C GLY A 215 0.42 -13.01 5.26
N GLU A 216 1.38 -12.60 6.09
CA GLU A 216 1.77 -13.31 7.33
C GLU A 216 0.59 -13.52 8.30
N ASN A 217 -0.52 -12.80 8.08
CA ASN A 217 -1.68 -12.74 8.94
C ASN A 217 -2.98 -13.31 8.32
N SER A 218 -2.89 -14.09 7.23
CA SER A 218 -4.04 -14.89 6.71
C SER A 218 -4.69 -15.76 7.79
N LEU A 219 -4.01 -15.97 8.91
CA LEU A 219 -4.48 -16.63 10.13
C LEU A 219 -5.63 -15.90 10.87
N ARG A 220 -5.93 -14.64 10.53
CA ARG A 220 -6.90 -13.80 11.27
C ARG A 220 -8.09 -13.31 10.45
N SER A 221 -7.96 -13.22 9.14
CA SER A 221 -9.09 -12.89 8.27
C SER A 221 -10.18 -13.97 8.46
N SER A 222 -11.40 -13.54 8.78
CA SER A 222 -12.53 -14.48 8.83
C SER A 222 -12.83 -15.00 7.43
N ASP A 223 -13.22 -16.26 7.28
CA ASP A 223 -13.64 -16.89 6.00
C ASP A 223 -14.55 -15.98 5.14
N LEU A 224 -15.41 -15.19 5.79
CA LEU A 224 -16.30 -14.25 5.14
C LEU A 224 -15.57 -13.13 4.37
N ILE A 225 -14.43 -12.65 4.86
CA ILE A 225 -13.70 -11.54 4.25
C ILE A 225 -12.92 -12.02 3.02
N LEU A 226 -12.28 -13.19 3.09
CA LEU A 226 -11.64 -13.76 1.90
C LEU A 226 -12.69 -14.10 0.84
N ASP A 227 -13.84 -14.65 1.22
CA ASP A 227 -14.96 -14.89 0.32
C ASP A 227 -15.39 -13.60 -0.40
N LYS A 228 -15.49 -12.48 0.34
CA LYS A 228 -15.77 -11.17 -0.27
C LYS A 228 -14.66 -10.72 -1.21
N ALA A 229 -13.39 -10.86 -0.82
CA ALA A 229 -12.25 -10.51 -1.67
C ALA A 229 -12.26 -11.30 -2.97
N LEU A 230 -12.43 -12.62 -2.89
CA LEU A 230 -12.45 -13.51 -4.05
C LEU A 230 -13.69 -13.27 -4.92
N ALA A 231 -14.86 -13.05 -4.33
CA ALA A 231 -16.06 -12.68 -5.08
C ALA A 231 -15.86 -11.36 -5.85
N LEU A 232 -15.18 -10.39 -5.24
CA LEU A 232 -14.82 -9.13 -5.87
C LEU A 232 -13.86 -9.34 -7.06
N LEU A 233 -12.81 -10.14 -6.89
CA LEU A 233 -11.85 -10.43 -7.96
C LEU A 233 -12.52 -11.16 -9.13
N VAL A 234 -13.35 -12.17 -8.84
CA VAL A 234 -14.10 -12.92 -9.86
C VAL A 234 -15.09 -12.02 -10.60
N LYS A 235 -15.77 -11.10 -9.92
CA LYS A 235 -16.66 -10.09 -10.55
C LYS A 235 -15.92 -9.25 -11.61
N HIS A 236 -14.62 -9.03 -11.44
CA HIS A 236 -13.78 -8.28 -12.36
C HIS A 236 -12.98 -9.17 -13.35
N ASN A 237 -13.33 -10.45 -13.52
CA ASN A 237 -12.71 -11.41 -14.44
C ASN A 237 -11.22 -11.71 -14.16
N PHE A 238 -10.81 -11.66 -12.89
CA PHE A 238 -9.44 -11.97 -12.47
C PHE A 238 -8.97 -13.38 -12.89
N ASP A 239 -7.74 -13.48 -13.39
CA ASP A 239 -7.06 -14.77 -13.61
C ASP A 239 -6.55 -15.35 -12.29
N ILE A 240 -7.39 -16.18 -11.67
CA ILE A 240 -7.09 -16.87 -10.41
C ILE A 240 -5.84 -17.77 -10.46
N ASN A 241 -5.37 -18.16 -11.66
CA ASN A 241 -4.26 -19.09 -11.85
C ASN A 241 -3.03 -18.44 -12.50
N ALA A 242 -3.02 -17.11 -12.61
CA ALA A 242 -1.89 -16.35 -13.14
C ALA A 242 -0.59 -16.72 -12.40
N PRO A 243 0.49 -17.09 -13.08
CA PRO A 243 1.76 -17.43 -12.41
C PRO A 243 2.61 -16.17 -12.12
N ASP A 244 3.35 -16.19 -11.03
CA ASP A 244 4.40 -15.21 -10.70
C ASP A 244 5.68 -15.39 -11.54
N ALA A 245 6.72 -14.59 -11.28
CA ALA A 245 7.99 -14.66 -12.03
C ALA A 245 8.74 -15.99 -11.86
N MET A 246 8.43 -16.77 -10.83
CA MET A 246 8.97 -18.11 -10.59
C MET A 246 8.04 -19.20 -11.16
N GLY A 247 6.97 -18.82 -11.87
CA GLY A 247 5.99 -19.77 -12.40
C GLY A 247 5.01 -20.29 -11.35
N ARG A 248 5.08 -19.78 -10.11
CA ARG A 248 4.20 -20.22 -9.02
C ARG A 248 2.84 -19.57 -9.19
N THR A 249 1.78 -20.36 -9.12
CA THR A 249 0.39 -19.85 -9.07
C THR A 249 0.03 -19.41 -7.64
N PRO A 250 -1.10 -18.72 -7.43
CA PRO A 250 -1.56 -18.41 -6.10
C PRO A 250 -1.76 -19.67 -5.24
N CYS A 251 -2.16 -20.80 -5.84
CA CYS A 251 -2.26 -22.09 -5.15
C CYS A 251 -0.93 -22.53 -4.52
N HIS A 252 0.20 -22.33 -5.21
CA HIS A 252 1.52 -22.63 -4.62
C HIS A 252 1.78 -21.78 -3.37
N THR A 253 1.42 -20.50 -3.44
CA THR A 253 1.62 -19.55 -2.33
C THR A 253 0.76 -19.93 -1.13
N ALA A 254 -0.50 -20.31 -1.37
CA ALA A 254 -1.40 -20.80 -0.33
C ALA A 254 -0.85 -22.06 0.37
N CYS A 255 -0.26 -23.00 -0.38
CA CYS A 255 0.31 -24.23 0.19
C CYS A 255 1.61 -24.03 0.97
N CYS A 256 2.32 -22.90 0.79
CA CYS A 256 3.54 -22.58 1.56
C CYS A 256 3.25 -22.12 2.99
N ARG A 257 2.02 -21.65 3.27
CA ARG A 257 1.67 -21.02 4.54
C ARG A 257 0.67 -21.90 5.28
N THR A 258 0.97 -22.19 6.53
CA THR A 258 0.12 -23.01 7.38
C THR A 258 -1.17 -22.25 7.64
N ARG A 259 -2.31 -22.81 7.22
CA ARG A 259 -3.68 -22.29 7.40
C ARG A 259 -4.14 -21.11 6.51
N VAL A 260 -3.59 -20.95 5.30
CA VAL A 260 -4.33 -20.15 4.30
C VAL A 260 -5.60 -20.90 3.95
N GLU A 261 -6.72 -20.18 3.94
CA GLU A 261 -8.10 -20.68 3.94
C GLU A 261 -8.35 -21.72 2.83
N LEU A 262 -8.14 -22.95 3.26
CA LEU A 262 -8.19 -24.21 2.53
C LEU A 262 -9.40 -24.27 1.57
N THR A 263 -10.57 -23.82 2.02
CA THR A 263 -11.83 -23.85 1.28
C THR A 263 -11.81 -23.04 -0.01
N ALA A 264 -10.99 -22.00 -0.12
CA ALA A 264 -10.87 -21.20 -1.34
C ALA A 264 -10.30 -22.02 -2.51
N ILE A 265 -9.36 -22.95 -2.24
CA ILE A 265 -8.78 -23.84 -3.27
C ILE A 265 -9.86 -24.68 -3.94
N LEU A 266 -10.69 -25.33 -3.12
CA LEU A 266 -11.79 -26.17 -3.60
C LEU A 266 -12.91 -25.34 -4.25
N ARG A 267 -13.26 -24.20 -3.66
CA ARG A 267 -14.39 -23.38 -4.10
C ARG A 267 -14.12 -22.68 -5.44
N PHE A 268 -12.91 -22.17 -5.63
CA PHE A 268 -12.53 -21.41 -6.81
C PHE A 268 -11.82 -22.25 -7.87
N LYS A 269 -11.65 -23.57 -7.65
CA LYS A 269 -11.01 -24.49 -8.59
C LYS A 269 -9.64 -23.99 -9.03
N LEU A 270 -8.82 -23.61 -8.03
CA LEU A 270 -7.42 -23.27 -8.26
C LEU A 270 -6.72 -24.48 -8.91
N ASP A 271 -5.78 -24.20 -9.82
CA ASP A 271 -5.00 -25.25 -10.47
C ASP A 271 -4.00 -25.85 -9.48
N VAL A 272 -4.32 -27.06 -9.01
CA VAL A 272 -3.58 -27.80 -7.99
C VAL A 272 -2.42 -28.63 -8.54
N ASP A 273 -2.30 -28.74 -9.86
CA ASP A 273 -1.29 -29.59 -10.53
C ASP A 273 -0.30 -28.80 -11.38
N ARG A 274 -0.52 -27.48 -11.55
CA ARG A 274 0.43 -26.61 -12.21
C ARG A 274 1.82 -26.76 -11.60
N GLN A 275 2.83 -26.91 -12.44
CA GLN A 275 4.22 -26.92 -12.02
C GLN A 275 4.83 -25.52 -12.12
N ASP A 276 5.59 -25.13 -11.11
CA ASP A 276 6.42 -23.92 -11.12
C ASP A 276 7.68 -24.09 -11.99
N SER A 277 8.57 -23.10 -11.97
CA SER A 277 9.82 -23.13 -12.74
C SER A 277 10.77 -24.26 -12.34
N ASP A 278 10.64 -24.84 -11.15
CA ASP A 278 11.43 -25.98 -10.67
C ASP A 278 10.70 -27.32 -10.88
N GLY A 279 9.50 -27.29 -11.47
CA GLY A 279 8.67 -28.48 -11.64
C GLY A 279 7.87 -28.84 -10.38
N ASN A 280 7.91 -28.03 -9.33
CA ASN A 280 7.16 -28.31 -8.11
C ASN A 280 5.68 -27.97 -8.34
N THR A 281 4.79 -28.85 -7.88
CA THR A 281 3.35 -28.58 -7.79
C THR A 281 3.01 -27.96 -6.43
N PRO A 282 1.82 -27.37 -6.23
CA PRO A 282 1.36 -26.92 -4.91
C PRO A 282 1.50 -28.00 -3.82
N LEU A 283 1.29 -29.28 -4.18
CA LEU A 283 1.45 -30.40 -3.26
C LEU A 283 2.91 -30.61 -2.80
N HIS A 284 3.92 -30.33 -3.64
CA HIS A 284 5.32 -30.34 -3.18
C HIS A 284 5.53 -29.33 -2.05
N PHE A 285 4.96 -28.12 -2.17
CA PHE A 285 5.04 -27.10 -1.11
C PHE A 285 4.24 -27.50 0.13
N ALA A 286 3.02 -28.04 -0.02
CA ALA A 286 2.20 -28.49 1.09
C ALA A 286 2.92 -29.57 1.92
N THR A 287 3.55 -30.55 1.27
CA THR A 287 4.30 -31.61 1.96
C THR A 287 5.53 -31.09 2.70
N MET A 288 6.18 -30.05 2.17
CA MET A 288 7.28 -29.36 2.85
C MET A 288 6.81 -28.56 4.07
N SER A 289 5.51 -28.30 4.25
CA SER A 289 4.97 -27.62 5.43
C SER A 289 4.47 -28.58 6.53
N LEU A 290 4.39 -29.89 6.24
CA LEU A 290 3.78 -30.93 7.09
C LEU A 290 2.31 -30.66 7.49
N ASP A 291 1.59 -29.81 6.77
CA ASP A 291 0.16 -29.59 7.01
C ASP A 291 -0.67 -30.73 6.40
N SER A 292 -1.04 -31.72 7.23
CA SER A 292 -1.89 -32.85 6.81
C SER A 292 -3.22 -32.39 6.24
N SER A 293 -3.78 -31.30 6.75
CA SER A 293 -5.08 -30.77 6.31
C SER A 293 -4.98 -30.23 4.88
N MET A 294 -3.88 -29.55 4.54
CA MET A 294 -3.61 -29.07 3.19
C MET A 294 -3.44 -30.23 2.20
N ILE A 295 -2.80 -31.33 2.62
CA ILE A 295 -2.61 -32.52 1.78
C ILE A 295 -3.95 -33.22 1.53
N ASP A 296 -4.78 -33.40 2.56
CA ASP A 296 -6.11 -34.00 2.44
C ASP A 296 -6.99 -33.16 1.49
N MET A 297 -6.95 -31.84 1.62
CA MET A 297 -7.67 -30.89 0.77
C MET A 297 -7.22 -30.92 -0.69
N LEU A 298 -5.92 -30.97 -0.96
CA LEU A 298 -5.41 -31.13 -2.32
C LEU A 298 -5.80 -32.49 -2.92
N SER A 299 -5.87 -33.54 -2.10
CA SER A 299 -6.38 -34.85 -2.51
C SER A 299 -7.87 -34.81 -2.86
N GLU A 300 -8.68 -34.10 -2.07
CA GLU A 300 -10.09 -33.83 -2.39
C GLU A 300 -10.25 -32.99 -3.67
N ALA A 301 -9.30 -32.09 -3.95
CA ALA A 301 -9.21 -31.34 -5.19
C ALA A 301 -8.69 -32.18 -6.38
N HIS A 302 -8.43 -33.47 -6.18
CA HIS A 302 -7.88 -34.40 -7.16
C HIS A 302 -6.46 -34.08 -7.65
N ALA A 303 -5.62 -33.48 -6.81
CA ALA A 303 -4.21 -33.24 -7.12
C ALA A 303 -3.45 -34.55 -7.37
N ASN A 304 -2.53 -34.53 -8.33
CA ASN A 304 -1.67 -35.66 -8.64
C ASN A 304 -0.56 -35.82 -7.60
N MET A 305 -0.70 -36.86 -6.78
CA MET A 305 0.22 -37.18 -5.68
C MET A 305 1.61 -37.63 -6.13
N ASN A 306 1.80 -37.95 -7.41
CA ASN A 306 3.01 -38.59 -7.94
C ASN A 306 3.74 -37.75 -8.99
N THR A 307 3.36 -36.49 -9.19
CA THR A 307 4.04 -35.61 -10.13
C THR A 307 5.52 -35.46 -9.76
N LEU A 308 6.42 -35.60 -10.74
CA LEU A 308 7.85 -35.42 -10.52
C LEU A 308 8.25 -33.98 -10.82
N ASN A 309 8.99 -33.35 -9.91
CA ASN A 309 9.67 -32.09 -10.20
C ASN A 309 10.92 -32.28 -11.07
N LYS A 310 11.61 -31.19 -11.41
CA LYS A 310 12.82 -31.26 -12.26
C LYS A 310 13.99 -32.01 -11.62
N PHE A 311 13.94 -32.25 -10.31
CA PHE A 311 14.91 -33.06 -9.58
C PHE A 311 14.53 -34.55 -9.54
N GLY A 312 13.43 -34.94 -10.19
CA GLY A 312 12.93 -36.32 -10.19
C GLY A 312 12.30 -36.73 -8.85
N MET A 313 11.88 -35.76 -8.04
CA MET A 313 11.26 -36.02 -6.74
C MET A 313 9.74 -35.92 -6.85
N THR A 314 9.03 -36.88 -6.26
CA THR A 314 7.60 -36.75 -5.93
C THR A 314 7.40 -35.84 -4.71
N PRO A 315 6.20 -35.28 -4.48
CA PRO A 315 5.91 -34.52 -3.27
C PRO A 315 6.27 -35.26 -1.98
N LEU A 316 5.89 -36.54 -1.86
CA LEU A 316 6.21 -37.37 -0.71
C LEU A 316 7.72 -37.49 -0.48
N PHE A 317 8.48 -37.74 -1.55
CA PHE A 317 9.94 -37.83 -1.46
C PHE A 317 10.57 -36.51 -1.00
N SER A 318 10.07 -35.36 -1.46
CA SER A 318 10.49 -34.04 -0.98
C SER A 318 10.21 -33.87 0.52
N ALA A 319 9.06 -34.34 1.02
CA ALA A 319 8.74 -34.34 2.45
C ALA A 319 9.74 -35.18 3.27
N CYS A 320 10.06 -36.39 2.81
CA CYS A 320 11.02 -37.27 3.52
C CYS A 320 12.45 -36.72 3.55
N LEU A 321 12.86 -35.95 2.52
CA LEU A 321 14.16 -35.28 2.52
C LEU A 321 14.19 -34.06 3.44
N ALA A 322 13.12 -33.26 3.44
CA ALA A 322 13.01 -32.08 4.29
C ALA A 322 12.92 -32.46 5.78
N TYR A 323 12.24 -33.57 6.09
CA TYR A 323 11.98 -34.05 7.44
C TYR A 323 12.50 -35.48 7.60
N ARG A 324 13.65 -35.64 8.26
CA ARG A 324 14.18 -36.95 8.66
C ARG A 324 13.37 -37.58 9.81
N THR A 325 12.03 -37.60 9.71
CA THR A 325 11.15 -38.11 10.78
C THR A 325 10.07 -39.08 10.24
N PRO A 326 9.58 -40.03 11.08
CA PRO A 326 8.62 -41.05 10.69
C PRO A 326 7.25 -40.51 10.26
N GLU A 327 6.86 -39.30 10.68
CA GLU A 327 5.53 -38.74 10.40
C GLU A 327 5.25 -38.60 8.89
N SER A 328 6.29 -38.30 8.09
CA SER A 328 6.21 -38.16 6.62
C SER A 328 5.63 -39.39 5.92
N SER A 329 5.86 -40.60 6.46
CA SER A 329 5.40 -41.86 5.87
C SER A 329 3.93 -42.19 6.15
N THR A 330 3.32 -41.52 7.13
CA THR A 330 1.96 -41.83 7.63
C THR A 330 0.88 -41.08 6.87
N ILE A 331 1.21 -39.91 6.31
CA ILE A 331 0.24 -39.00 5.68
C ILE A 331 -0.28 -39.55 4.34
N PHE A 332 0.51 -40.38 3.65
CA PHE A 332 0.19 -40.91 2.30
C PHE A 332 -0.29 -42.38 2.30
N ARG A 333 -0.70 -42.93 3.46
CA ARG A 333 -1.15 -44.34 3.59
C ARG A 333 -2.67 -44.53 3.44
N LYS A 334 -3.43 -43.50 3.07
CA LYS A 334 -4.86 -43.59 2.76
C LYS A 334 -5.08 -43.35 1.28
#